data_AF-A0A848FEN7-F1
#
_entry.id   AF-A0A848FEN7-F1
#
_cell.length_a   1.000
_cell.length_b   1.000
_cell.length_c   1.000
_cell.angle_alpha   90.00
_cell.angle_beta   90.00
_cell.angle_gamma   90.00
#
_symmetry.space_group_name_H-M   'P 1'
#
loop_
_entity.id
_entity.type
_entity.pdbx_description
1 polymer ?
#
loop_
_entity_poly.entity_id
_entity_poly.type
_entity_poly.pdbx_seq_one_letter_code
_entity_poly.pdbx_strand_id
1 'polypeptide(L)' 'MDTTLTSTGCFGGPHPEYEKAMADLERRAARGEVTLAQARHEIFALRERYTAGQPCALWRRSETH' A
#
# COMPACT_ATOMS: atom_id res chain seq x y z
N MET A 1 -31.73 -3.12 12.11
CA MET A 1 -30.80 -2.16 11.47
C MET A 1 -29.45 -2.55 11.99
N ASP A 2 -28.90 -3.62 11.43
CA ASP A 2 -27.73 -4.30 11.95
C ASP A 2 -26.56 -3.86 11.07
N THR A 3 -25.93 -2.77 11.49
CA THR A 3 -24.70 -2.26 10.89
C THR A 3 -23.62 -3.28 11.19
N THR A 4 -23.43 -4.23 10.28
CA THR A 4 -22.26 -5.11 10.25
C THR A 4 -21.05 -4.24 9.94
N LEU A 5 -20.48 -3.66 11.01
CA LEU A 5 -19.09 -3.23 11.05
C LEU A 5 -18.27 -4.47 10.74
N THR A 6 -17.98 -4.64 9.45
CA THR A 6 -17.02 -5.63 8.98
C THR A 6 -15.68 -5.13 9.46
N SER A 7 -15.36 -5.50 10.70
CA SER A 7 -14.03 -5.48 11.28
C SER A 7 -13.20 -6.43 10.41
N THR A 8 -12.72 -5.93 9.28
CA THR A 8 -11.73 -6.60 8.47
C THR A 8 -10.48 -6.63 9.33
N GLY A 9 -10.28 -7.79 9.97
CA GLY A 9 -9.26 -8.01 10.96
C GLY A 9 -7.85 -7.68 10.46
N CYS A 10 -6.94 -7.64 11.43
CA CYS A 10 -5.50 -7.61 11.24
C CYS A 10 -5.03 -8.83 10.43
N PHE A 11 -5.19 -8.82 9.10
CA PHE A 11 -4.69 -9.86 8.21
C PHE A 11 -3.36 -9.41 7.62
N GLY A 12 -2.30 -9.64 8.39
CA GLY A 12 -0.90 -9.47 8.00
C GLY A 12 -0.47 -10.48 6.93
N GLY A 13 -1.03 -10.35 5.72
CA GLY A 13 -0.60 -11.06 4.53
C GLY A 13 -0.19 -10.08 3.42
N PRO A 14 0.71 -10.47 2.50
CA PRO A 14 1.07 -9.64 1.36
C PRO A 14 -0.18 -9.43 0.48
N HIS A 15 -0.64 -8.19 0.37
CA HIS A 15 -1.75 -7.84 -0.51
C HIS A 15 -1.17 -7.57 -1.91
N PRO A 16 -1.33 -8.47 -2.90
CA PRO A 16 -0.66 -8.33 -4.20
C PRO A 16 -1.07 -7.04 -4.94
N GLU A 17 -2.29 -6.55 -4.71
CA GLU A 17 -2.71 -5.26 -5.26
C GLU A 17 -2.05 -4.06 -4.57
N TYR A 18 -1.74 -4.17 -3.27
CA TYR A 18 -1.00 -3.14 -2.54
C TYR A 18 0.44 -3.07 -3.04
N GLU A 19 1.09 -4.21 -3.22
CA GLU A 19 2.43 -4.31 -3.79
C GLU A 19 2.46 -3.73 -5.21
N LYS A 20 1.50 -4.10 -6.07
CA LYS A 20 1.38 -3.58 -7.43
C LYS A 20 1.16 -2.06 -7.45
N ALA A 21 0.28 -1.54 -6.59
CA ALA A 21 -0.01 -0.12 -6.51
C ALA A 21 1.19 0.70 -5.99
N MET A 22 1.90 0.18 -4.98
CA MET A 22 3.13 0.78 -4.48
C MET A 22 4.23 0.78 -5.54
N ALA A 23 4.44 -0.32 -6.26
CA ALA A 23 5.43 -0.42 -7.34
C ALA A 23 5.10 0.48 -8.55
N ASP A 24 3.82 0.74 -8.81
CA ASP A 24 3.41 1.73 -9.81
C ASP A 24 3.72 3.17 -9.37
N LEU A 25 3.40 3.50 -8.11
CA LEU A 25 3.71 4.80 -7.54
C LEU A 25 5.22 5.08 -7.53
N GLU A 26 6.05 4.10 -7.17
CA GLU A 26 7.51 4.20 -7.21
C GLU A 26 8.02 4.49 -8.63
N ARG A 27 7.48 3.80 -9.65
CA ARG A 27 7.86 4.03 -11.05
C ARG A 27 7.49 5.44 -11.51
N ARG A 28 6.28 5.92 -11.16
CA ARG A 28 5.86 7.31 -11.47
C ARG A 28 6.74 8.33 -10.77
N ALA A 29 7.10 8.10 -9.51
CA ALA A 29 7.99 8.97 -8.75
C ALA A 29 9.40 9.01 -9.35
N ALA A 30 9.95 7.87 -9.77
CA ALA A 30 11.25 7.80 -10.43
C ALA A 30 11.30 8.56 -11.78
N ARG A 31 10.17 8.65 -12.48
CA ARG A 31 10.03 9.45 -13.71
C ARG A 31 9.75 10.93 -13.46
N GLY A 32 9.58 11.35 -12.21
CA GLY A 32 9.21 12.73 -11.86
C GLY A 32 7.75 13.10 -12.21
N GLU A 33 6.89 12.10 -12.44
CA GLU A 33 5.48 12.30 -12.82
C GLU A 33 4.58 12.62 -11.63
N VAL A 34 5.08 12.43 -10.40
CA VAL A 34 4.41 12.77 -9.16
C VAL A 34 5.33 13.61 -8.29
N THR A 35 4.75 14.64 -7.65
CA THR A 35 5.44 15.42 -6.62
C THR A 35 5.56 14.61 -5.32
N LEU A 36 6.50 15.00 -4.46
CA LEU A 36 6.63 14.41 -3.13
C LEU A 36 5.33 14.50 -2.31
N ALA A 37 4.59 15.60 -2.43
CA ALA A 37 3.31 15.79 -1.74
C ALA A 37 2.26 14.79 -2.24
N GLN A 38 2.15 14.60 -3.56
CA GLN A 38 1.24 13.62 -4.16
C GLN A 38 1.61 12.19 -3.76
N ALA A 39 2.90 11.83 -3.84
CA ALA A 39 3.36 10.50 -3.46
C ALA A 39 3.04 10.18 -1.99
N ARG A 40 3.24 11.14 -1.07
CA ARG A 40 2.86 10.96 0.34
C ARG A 40 1.37 10.70 0.49
N HIS A 41 0.53 11.51 -0.16
CA HIS A 41 -0.92 11.35 -0.07
C HIS A 41 -1.38 9.98 -0.62
N GLU A 42 -0.82 9.56 -1.76
CA GLU A 42 -1.13 8.25 -2.34
C GLU A 42 -0.70 7.08 -1.42
N ILE A 43 0.48 7.17 -0.79
CA ILE A 43 0.95 6.15 0.19
C ILE A 43 -0.02 6.04 1.37
N PHE A 44 -0.48 7.17 1.92
CA PHE A 44 -1.46 7.16 3.01
C PHE A 44 -2.78 6.51 2.58
N ALA A 45 -3.30 6.88 1.42
CA ALA A 45 -4.53 6.30 0.88
C ALA A 45 -4.40 4.80 0.56
N LEU A 46 -3.22 4.34 0.14
CA LEU A 46 -2.96 2.91 -0.07
C LEU A 46 -2.90 2.16 1.26
N ARG A 47 -2.24 2.72 2.28
CA ARG A 47 -2.20 2.10 3.61
C ARG A 47 -3.57 2.03 4.26
N GLU A 48 -4.36 3.09 4.18
CA GLU A 48 -5.71 3.10 4.73
C GLU A 48 -6.58 2.00 4.10
N ARG A 49 -6.48 1.81 2.78
CA ARG A 49 -7.25 0.80 2.05
C ARG A 49 -6.80 -0.63 2.30
N TYR A 50 -5.50 -0.88 2.39
CA TYR A 50 -4.96 -2.25 2.33
C TYR A 50 -4.33 -2.74 3.64
N THR A 51 -3.96 -1.84 4.54
CA THR A 51 -3.22 -2.17 5.77
C THR A 51 -3.84 -1.55 7.02
N ALA A 52 -5.08 -1.06 6.93
CA ALA A 52 -5.76 -0.30 7.99
C ALA A 52 -4.90 0.87 8.52
N GLY A 53 -4.15 1.53 7.62
CA GLY A 53 -3.27 2.65 7.93
C GLY A 53 -1.91 2.24 8.51
N GLN A 54 -1.64 0.95 8.71
CA GLN A 54 -0.36 0.50 9.27
C GLN A 54 0.75 0.51 8.21
N PRO A 55 1.97 0.95 8.54
CA PRO A 55 3.12 0.76 7.67
C PRO A 55 3.45 -0.74 7.61
N CYS A 56 3.16 -1.39 6.47
CA CYS A 56 3.62 -2.74 6.20
C CYS A 56 4.97 -2.70 5.50
N ALA A 57 5.91 -3.51 5.99
CA ALA A 57 7.15 -3.77 5.26
C ALA A 57 6.79 -4.49 3.96
N LEU A 58 7.01 -3.83 2.82
CA LEU A 58 7.08 -4.50 1.54
C LEU A 58 8.37 -5.30 1.55
N TRP A 59 8.29 -6.57 1.93
CA TRP A 59 9.43 -7.46 1.83
C TRP A 59 9.80 -7.53 0.35
N ARG A 60 10.84 -6.80 -0.05
CA ARG A 60 11.51 -7.07 -1.31
C ARG A 60 12.01 -8.49 -1.18
N ARG A 61 11.33 -9.44 -1.85
CA ARG A 61 11.88 -10.77 -2.08
C ARG A 61 13.23 -10.52 -2.75
N SER A 62 14.27 -10.59 -1.95
CA SER A 62 15.62 -10.68 -2.46
C SER A 62 15.64 -12.06 -3.07
N GLU A 63 15.39 -12.14 -4.38
CA GLU A 63 15.70 -13.34 -5.14
C GLU A 63 17.19 -13.59 -4.90
N THR A 64 17.46 -14.51 -3.98
CA THR A 64 18.78 -15.05 -3.72
C THR A 64 19.05 -15.96 -4.90
N HIS A 65 19.91 -15.48 -5.79
CA HIS A 65 20.32 -16.12 -7.02
C HIS A 65 21.54 -17.02 -6.80
#